data_AF-A0A955VW47-F1
#
_entry.id   AF-A0A955VW47-F1
#
_cell.length_a   1.000
_cell.length_b   1.000
_cell.length_c   1.000
_cell.angle_alpha   90.00
_cell.angle_beta   90.00
_cell.angle_gamma   90.00
#
_symmetry.space_group_name_H-M   'P 1'
#
loop_
_entity.id
_entity.type
_entity.pdbx_description
1 polymer ?
#
loop_
_entity_poly.entity_id
_entity_poly.type
_entity_poly.pdbx_seq_one_letter_code
_entity_poly.pdbx_strand_id
1 'polypeptide(L)'
;MRSALARPGVSLAVVGYASQGVRFAPAPDEGPFTRNPGPLLAAITRLALPGGCLGADQCRDHDDGLRAAEGLIEDDLARTPAGERVRTQYVVLFVNAGEASPLARRRDCCASGDRACLAAGDAPDAACQLDRDVARVAGLGATVAAAGASFRLHALHLAAAPAEEADRVARTMDRMAFAGAGRSLRFEAVTGVDLTDLALFDREGALRAQRLVVANINALPGPAGPVPDSDGDGLSDEDEGALGTAPDRADTDGDGVGDRVELLAGLDPQVPELPGVCRPLADPARDADRDGLTDCDEALLGTDRSLPDTDGDGLVDRLEVALGTDYLHAEGVVDDDGDGVSNADEVRERTDPQSVDAAARLGRAYRYDVVDEGVVVEPVAPALERVAGVDILQVSAGTTAGVGRLRFVPGAPAGLQWQDAGDAAPGPLVEVPRDGDYLLPGASYAPLQGDDGPFLRVRVRLAEAPPAEASEAVRVLFRARQCLRYTVRNIRLLDTVPAEGRPERGRNDLLLYFTQAPAGRPTAPGALRQALVPVQYLPPATRTPTGAVLEVLDEEFVGVR
;
A
#
# COMPACT_ATOMS: atom_id res chain seq x y z
N MET A 1 2.85 -2.97 20.61
CA MET A 1 4.05 -3.54 19.97
C MET A 1 4.19 -2.97 18.57
N ARG A 2 5.33 -2.34 18.23
CA ARG A 2 5.56 -1.78 16.90
C ARG A 2 5.84 -2.93 15.93
N SER A 3 5.16 -2.91 14.80
CA SER A 3 5.12 -3.98 13.82
C SER A 3 6.48 -4.29 13.19
N ALA A 4 6.84 -5.58 13.07
CA ALA A 4 7.95 -6.03 12.22
C ALA A 4 7.58 -6.00 10.72
N LEU A 5 6.27 -5.89 10.42
CA LEU A 5 5.70 -5.64 9.08
C LEU A 5 5.68 -4.15 8.69
N ALA A 6 6.13 -3.23 9.55
CA ALA A 6 6.12 -1.78 9.27
C ALA A 6 7.29 -1.29 8.40
N ARG A 7 7.96 -2.17 7.65
CA ARG A 7 9.04 -1.74 6.75
C ARG A 7 8.78 -2.29 5.35
N PRO A 8 8.18 -1.49 4.44
CA PRO A 8 8.08 -1.87 3.04
C PRO A 8 9.46 -2.32 2.52
N GLY A 9 9.47 -3.44 1.78
CA GLY A 9 10.65 -3.89 1.06
C GLY A 9 10.87 -2.94 -0.11
N VAL A 10 11.58 -1.83 0.09
CA VAL A 10 11.87 -0.94 -1.03
C VAL A 10 13.07 -1.50 -1.79
N SER A 11 12.77 -2.01 -2.99
CA SER A 11 13.76 -2.47 -3.95
C SER A 11 14.17 -1.30 -4.82
N LEU A 12 15.21 -0.60 -4.39
CA LEU A 12 15.62 0.63 -5.04
C LEU A 12 16.65 0.36 -6.14
N ALA A 13 16.36 0.81 -7.36
CA ALA A 13 17.25 0.70 -8.52
C ALA A 13 17.62 2.10 -9.01
N VAL A 14 18.89 2.48 -8.92
CA VAL A 14 19.35 3.77 -9.43
C VAL A 14 19.78 3.60 -10.88
N VAL A 15 19.13 4.32 -11.79
CA VAL A 15 19.51 4.32 -13.21
C VAL A 15 20.16 5.66 -13.54
N GLY A 16 21.48 5.65 -13.44
CA GLY A 16 22.32 6.80 -13.74
C GLY A 16 22.49 7.04 -15.24
N TYR A 17 22.77 8.30 -15.56
CA TYR A 17 23.04 8.81 -16.90
C TYR A 17 24.23 8.11 -17.58
N ALA A 18 24.15 7.93 -18.91
CA ALA A 18 25.07 7.23 -19.83
C ALA A 18 24.88 5.71 -19.98
N SER A 19 23.64 5.23 -19.94
CA SER A 19 23.29 3.87 -20.39
C SER A 19 23.88 2.75 -19.51
N GLN A 20 24.33 3.08 -18.29
CA GLN A 20 24.80 2.11 -17.31
C GLN A 20 23.76 1.98 -16.20
N GLY A 21 22.79 1.07 -16.38
CA GLY A 21 21.96 0.60 -15.28
C GLY A 21 22.85 -0.11 -14.27
N VAL A 22 22.97 0.43 -13.06
CA VAL A 22 23.75 -0.20 -11.98
C VAL A 22 22.78 -0.67 -10.91
N ARG A 23 22.69 -2.00 -10.75
CA ARG A 23 22.02 -2.60 -9.59
C ARG A 23 22.88 -2.31 -8.36
N PHE A 24 22.34 -1.57 -7.39
CA PHE A 24 23.03 -1.35 -6.12
C PHE A 24 22.56 -2.38 -5.08
N ALA A 25 23.38 -3.40 -4.85
CA ALA A 25 23.30 -4.21 -3.64
C ALA A 25 24.03 -3.46 -2.49
N PRO A 26 23.46 -3.37 -1.29
CA PRO A 26 24.07 -2.63 -0.16
C PRO A 26 25.42 -3.19 0.30
N ALA A 27 25.72 -4.45 0.02
CA ALA A 27 27.01 -5.10 0.28
C ALA A 27 27.17 -6.37 -0.59
N PRO A 28 28.38 -6.95 -0.73
CA PRO A 28 28.59 -8.24 -1.41
C PRO A 28 27.85 -9.44 -0.76
N ASP A 29 27.46 -9.27 0.50
CA ASP A 29 26.94 -10.25 1.43
C ASP A 29 25.48 -9.97 1.88
N GLU A 30 24.93 -8.80 1.51
CA GLU A 30 23.51 -8.52 1.60
C GLU A 30 22.89 -8.70 0.20
N GLY A 31 21.68 -9.26 0.14
CA GLY A 31 20.97 -9.51 -1.12
C GLY A 31 20.77 -8.25 -1.99
N PRO A 32 20.10 -8.36 -3.13
CA PRO A 32 20.12 -7.35 -4.19
C PRO A 32 19.49 -5.97 -3.89
N PHE A 33 19.02 -5.70 -2.67
CA PHE A 33 18.21 -4.53 -2.31
C PHE A 33 18.62 -3.90 -1.00
N THR A 34 18.58 -2.56 -0.92
CA THR A 34 18.93 -1.80 0.29
C THR A 34 17.75 -1.10 0.95
N ARG A 35 17.65 -1.27 2.27
CA ARG A 35 16.70 -0.56 3.15
C ARG A 35 17.31 0.68 3.81
N ASN A 36 18.56 1.01 3.48
CA ASN A 36 19.33 2.06 4.14
C ASN A 36 19.55 3.23 3.16
N PRO A 37 19.11 4.47 3.49
CA PRO A 37 19.34 5.63 2.63
C PRO A 37 20.81 5.98 2.51
N GLY A 38 21.68 5.58 3.45
CA GLY A 38 23.12 5.84 3.43
C GLY A 38 23.83 5.25 2.20
N PRO A 39 23.74 3.93 1.93
CA PRO A 39 24.23 3.31 0.69
C PRO A 39 23.67 3.94 -0.58
N LEU A 40 22.40 4.37 -0.57
CA LEU A 40 21.78 5.08 -1.69
C LEU A 40 22.39 6.47 -1.91
N LEU A 41 22.51 7.29 -0.87
CA LEU A 41 23.18 8.60 -0.93
C LEU A 41 24.65 8.44 -1.34
N ALA A 42 25.33 7.41 -0.85
CA ALA A 42 26.67 7.06 -1.28
C ALA A 42 26.72 6.66 -2.76
N ALA A 43 25.71 5.96 -3.28
CA ALA A 43 25.59 5.61 -4.70
C ALA A 43 25.35 6.84 -5.59
N ILE A 44 24.46 7.75 -5.18
CA ILE A 44 24.18 9.01 -5.91
C ILE A 44 25.40 9.93 -5.90
N THR A 45 26.16 9.97 -4.80
CA THR A 45 27.40 10.76 -4.74
C THR A 45 28.57 10.08 -5.48
N ARG A 46 28.56 8.74 -5.61
CA ARG A 46 29.50 7.96 -6.44
C ARG A 46 29.15 7.95 -7.92
N LEU A 47 27.91 8.27 -8.31
CA LEU A 47 27.54 8.63 -9.67
C LEU A 47 28.30 9.92 -10.00
N ALA A 48 29.55 9.75 -10.44
CA ALA A 48 30.38 10.83 -10.92
C ALA A 48 29.62 11.50 -12.06
N LEU A 49 29.10 12.71 -11.82
CA LEU A 49 28.51 13.52 -12.88
C LEU A 49 29.55 13.63 -13.99
N PRO A 50 29.29 13.13 -15.21
CA PRO A 50 30.22 13.34 -16.30
C PRO A 50 30.34 14.84 -16.56
N GLY A 51 31.56 15.30 -16.79
CA GLY A 51 31.80 16.66 -17.28
C GLY A 51 31.03 16.92 -18.58
N GLY A 52 30.82 18.20 -18.89
CA GLY A 52 30.09 18.63 -20.09
C GLY A 52 30.55 17.87 -21.34
N CYS A 53 29.59 17.38 -22.11
CA CYS A 53 29.82 16.62 -23.34
C CYS A 53 30.83 17.33 -24.27
N LEU A 54 31.92 16.63 -24.62
CA LEU A 54 32.88 17.05 -25.65
C LEU A 54 32.85 16.01 -26.78
N GLY A 55 32.10 16.26 -27.85
CA GLY A 55 32.13 15.42 -29.07
C GLY A 55 30.77 15.21 -29.75
N ALA A 56 30.80 14.62 -30.94
CA ALA A 56 29.64 14.36 -31.81
C ALA A 56 28.99 12.97 -31.60
N ASP A 57 29.47 12.17 -30.64
CA ASP A 57 28.90 10.86 -30.36
C ASP A 57 27.84 10.97 -29.25
N GLN A 58 26.57 10.91 -29.67
CA GLN A 58 25.36 10.61 -28.90
C GLN A 58 25.35 11.09 -27.44
N CYS A 59 25.31 12.41 -27.26
CA CYS A 59 24.93 12.96 -25.97
C CYS A 59 23.41 12.83 -25.77
N ARG A 60 23.06 11.94 -24.83
CA ARG A 60 21.78 11.84 -24.10
C ARG A 60 20.67 11.08 -24.82
N ASP A 61 20.67 9.76 -24.68
CA ASP A 61 19.49 8.92 -24.98
C ASP A 61 18.75 8.55 -23.68
N HIS A 62 17.53 9.05 -23.50
CA HIS A 62 16.67 8.64 -22.39
C HIS A 62 16.16 7.19 -22.56
N ASP A 63 15.97 6.75 -23.81
CA ASP A 63 15.36 5.47 -24.17
C ASP A 63 16.24 4.30 -23.70
N ASP A 64 17.56 4.40 -23.91
CA ASP A 64 18.54 3.40 -23.44
C ASP A 64 18.60 3.30 -21.92
N GLY A 65 18.52 4.42 -21.20
CA GLY A 65 18.44 4.42 -19.74
C GLY A 65 17.17 3.72 -19.24
N LEU A 66 16.02 4.04 -19.83
CA LEU A 66 14.75 3.43 -19.47
C LEU A 66 14.70 1.92 -19.80
N ARG A 67 15.28 1.48 -20.93
CA ARG A 67 15.41 0.05 -21.26
C ARG A 67 16.28 -0.72 -20.26
N ALA A 68 17.37 -0.12 -19.80
CA ALA A 68 18.22 -0.72 -18.78
C ALA A 68 17.46 -0.86 -17.45
N ALA A 69 16.65 0.13 -17.09
CA ALA A 69 15.77 0.07 -15.92
C ALA A 69 14.76 -1.09 -16.04
N GLU A 70 14.10 -1.18 -17.20
CA GLU A 70 13.11 -2.22 -17.52
C GLU A 70 13.71 -3.62 -17.38
N GLY A 71 14.84 -3.91 -18.04
CA GLY A 71 15.48 -5.24 -17.96
C GLY A 71 15.96 -5.62 -16.55
N LEU A 72 16.41 -4.65 -15.74
CA LEU A 72 16.78 -4.89 -14.34
C LEU A 72 15.58 -5.24 -13.46
N ILE A 73 14.45 -4.55 -13.67
CA ILE A 73 13.23 -4.80 -12.90
C ILE A 73 12.61 -6.13 -13.30
N GLU A 74 12.58 -6.46 -14.59
CA GLU A 74 12.04 -7.73 -15.09
C GLU A 74 12.81 -8.96 -14.58
N ASP A 75 14.16 -8.93 -14.60
CA ASP A 75 14.98 -10.04 -14.08
C ASP A 75 14.78 -10.25 -12.57
N ASP A 76 14.51 -9.18 -11.83
CA ASP A 76 14.24 -9.28 -10.40
C ASP A 76 12.83 -9.78 -10.10
N LEU A 77 11.82 -9.23 -10.78
CA LEU A 77 10.43 -9.69 -10.67
C LEU A 77 10.27 -11.19 -10.97
N ALA A 78 11.13 -11.74 -11.82
CA ALA A 78 11.17 -13.17 -12.14
C ALA A 78 11.75 -14.05 -11.00
N ARG A 79 12.51 -13.47 -10.08
CA ARG A 79 13.20 -14.19 -8.98
C ARG A 79 12.59 -13.95 -7.61
N THR A 80 11.85 -12.85 -7.44
CA THR A 80 11.27 -12.44 -6.17
C THR A 80 9.95 -13.18 -5.88
N PRO A 81 9.77 -13.78 -4.68
CA PRO A 81 8.53 -14.46 -4.28
C PRO A 81 7.29 -13.55 -4.35
N ALA A 82 6.09 -14.14 -4.40
CA ALA A 82 4.84 -13.39 -4.57
C ALA A 82 4.58 -12.39 -3.44
N GLY A 83 4.68 -12.82 -2.17
CA GLY A 83 4.48 -11.91 -1.04
C GLY A 83 5.50 -10.78 -0.96
N GLU A 84 6.75 -11.06 -1.33
CA GLU A 84 7.77 -10.01 -1.46
C GLU A 84 7.46 -9.05 -2.61
N ARG A 85 6.94 -9.50 -3.75
CA ARG A 85 6.57 -8.62 -4.88
C ARG A 85 5.47 -7.63 -4.50
N VAL A 86 4.43 -8.08 -3.80
CA VAL A 86 3.33 -7.22 -3.30
C VAL A 86 3.85 -6.17 -2.32
N ARG A 87 4.91 -6.48 -1.58
CA ARG A 87 5.61 -5.58 -0.64
C ARG A 87 6.75 -4.79 -1.29
N THR A 88 7.06 -5.06 -2.56
CA THR A 88 8.12 -4.42 -3.31
C THR A 88 7.66 -3.11 -3.97
N GLN A 89 8.49 -2.08 -3.83
CA GLN A 89 8.40 -0.85 -4.61
C GLN A 89 9.69 -0.66 -5.39
N TYR A 90 9.60 -0.77 -6.72
CA TYR A 90 10.69 -0.44 -7.63
C TYR A 90 10.76 1.06 -7.78
N VAL A 91 11.86 1.63 -7.32
CA VAL A 91 12.10 3.07 -7.39
C VAL A 91 13.25 3.32 -8.34
N VAL A 92 12.96 3.95 -9.47
CA VAL A 92 13.94 4.40 -10.47
C VAL A 92 14.28 5.85 -10.21
N LEU A 93 15.55 6.13 -9.95
CA LEU A 93 16.07 7.50 -9.91
C LEU A 93 16.68 7.84 -11.28
N PHE A 94 16.01 8.71 -12.02
CA PHE A 94 16.42 9.15 -13.35
C PHE A 94 17.15 10.49 -13.26
N VAL A 95 18.47 10.50 -13.42
CA VAL A 95 19.29 11.71 -13.27
C VAL A 95 19.56 12.34 -14.64
N ASN A 96 19.28 13.64 -14.80
CA ASN A 96 19.53 14.41 -16.01
C ASN A 96 20.27 15.72 -15.70
N ALA A 97 21.27 16.08 -16.51
CA ALA A 97 22.11 17.27 -16.35
C ALA A 97 22.05 18.26 -17.54
N GLY A 98 21.12 18.09 -18.47
CA GLY A 98 20.82 19.10 -19.49
C GLY A 98 19.98 18.60 -20.66
N GLU A 99 19.81 19.43 -21.69
CA GLU A 99 18.91 19.13 -22.81
C GLU A 99 19.42 17.92 -23.62
N ALA A 100 18.53 16.95 -23.87
CA ALA A 100 18.83 15.77 -24.67
C ALA A 100 18.55 16.05 -26.15
N SER A 101 19.41 15.53 -27.04
CA SER A 101 19.14 15.62 -28.48
C SER A 101 18.03 14.63 -28.83
N PRO A 102 16.89 15.08 -29.40
CA PRO A 102 15.82 14.16 -29.74
C PRO A 102 16.30 13.13 -30.76
N LEU A 103 16.08 11.84 -30.48
CA LEU A 103 16.37 10.74 -31.41
C LEU A 103 15.11 10.37 -32.21
N ALA A 104 13.95 10.52 -31.58
CA ALA A 104 12.66 10.35 -32.19
C ALA A 104 12.43 11.40 -33.26
N ARG A 105 11.93 10.93 -34.39
CA ARG A 105 11.52 11.77 -35.50
C ARG A 105 10.04 12.01 -35.39
N ARG A 106 9.57 13.14 -35.90
CA ARG A 106 8.13 13.49 -35.87
C ARG A 106 7.22 12.38 -36.39
N ARG A 107 7.67 11.61 -37.39
CA ARG A 107 6.96 10.44 -37.93
C ARG A 107 6.69 9.32 -36.92
N ASP A 108 7.55 9.18 -35.91
CA ASP A 108 7.49 8.09 -34.94
C ASP A 108 6.35 8.25 -33.94
N CYS A 109 5.80 9.47 -33.81
CA CYS A 109 4.66 9.78 -32.95
C CYS A 109 3.37 10.05 -33.73
N CYS A 110 3.36 9.82 -35.04
CA CYS A 110 2.17 10.00 -35.85
C CYS A 110 1.17 8.86 -35.61
N ALA A 111 -0.11 9.21 -35.48
CA ALA A 111 -1.18 8.22 -35.42
C ALA A 111 -1.27 7.41 -36.73
N SER A 112 -1.68 6.15 -36.62
CA SER A 112 -1.85 5.26 -37.77
C SER A 112 -2.89 5.85 -38.75
N GLY A 113 -2.42 6.24 -39.93
CA GLY A 113 -3.25 6.81 -40.99
C GLY A 113 -3.19 8.35 -41.13
N ASP A 114 -2.48 9.06 -40.27
CA ASP A 114 -2.27 10.51 -40.42
C ASP A 114 -1.21 10.80 -41.49
N ARG A 115 -1.67 10.89 -42.74
CA ARG A 115 -0.84 11.18 -43.91
C ARG A 115 -0.17 12.55 -43.86
N ALA A 116 -0.75 13.52 -43.15
CA ALA A 116 -0.17 14.86 -43.04
C ALA A 116 0.99 14.87 -42.05
N CYS A 117 0.85 14.19 -40.91
CA CYS A 117 1.92 14.01 -39.94
C CYS A 117 3.08 13.18 -40.51
N LEU A 118 2.78 12.07 -41.19
CA LEU A 118 3.79 11.20 -41.81
C LEU A 118 4.57 11.90 -42.93
N ALA A 119 3.96 12.88 -43.61
CA ALA A 119 4.60 13.68 -44.65
C ALA A 119 5.42 14.86 -44.11
N ALA A 120 5.19 15.29 -42.86
CA ALA A 120 5.75 16.52 -42.29
C ALA A 120 7.23 16.42 -41.84
N GLY A 121 7.89 15.26 -41.94
CA GLY A 121 9.35 15.19 -42.03
C GLY A 121 10.07 14.17 -41.14
N ASP A 122 11.30 13.87 -41.55
CA ASP A 122 12.31 12.98 -40.93
C ASP A 122 13.16 13.70 -39.85
N ALA A 123 12.78 14.92 -39.47
CA ALA A 123 13.54 15.73 -38.56
C ALA A 123 13.37 15.25 -37.10
N PRO A 124 14.43 15.36 -36.28
CA PRO A 124 14.34 15.17 -34.83
C PRO A 124 13.29 16.09 -34.20
N ASP A 125 12.43 15.53 -33.33
CA ASP A 125 11.34 16.27 -32.68
C ASP A 125 11.34 16.00 -31.17
N ALA A 126 11.61 17.05 -30.39
CA ALA A 126 11.71 16.98 -28.93
C ALA A 126 10.37 16.71 -28.24
N ALA A 127 9.26 17.18 -28.80
CA ALA A 127 7.94 16.90 -28.25
C ALA A 127 7.57 15.43 -28.48
N CYS A 128 7.85 14.91 -29.68
CA CYS A 128 7.67 13.50 -29.99
C CYS A 128 8.53 12.58 -29.10
N GLN A 129 9.82 12.92 -28.93
CA GLN A 129 10.68 12.16 -28.01
C GLN A 129 10.10 12.12 -26.60
N LEU A 130 9.67 13.26 -26.06
CA LEU A 130 9.08 13.34 -24.72
C LEU A 130 7.82 12.49 -24.59
N ASP A 131 6.92 12.49 -25.57
CA ASP A 131 5.71 11.68 -25.52
C ASP A 131 6.04 10.17 -25.55
N ARG A 132 7.07 9.75 -26.30
CA ARG A 132 7.56 8.36 -26.28
C ARG A 132 8.19 7.98 -24.95
N ASP A 133 9.01 8.86 -24.38
CA ASP A 133 9.65 8.65 -23.08
C ASP A 133 8.57 8.48 -21.98
N VAL A 134 7.57 9.37 -21.94
CA VAL A 134 6.41 9.29 -21.04
C VAL A 134 5.64 7.99 -21.23
N ALA A 135 5.35 7.61 -22.49
CA ALA A 135 4.64 6.38 -22.79
C ALA A 135 5.41 5.13 -22.34
N ARG A 136 6.73 5.11 -22.48
CA ARG A 136 7.57 4.02 -21.99
C ARG A 136 7.54 3.92 -20.48
N VAL A 137 7.70 5.04 -19.76
CA VAL A 137 7.64 5.06 -18.28
C VAL A 137 6.29 4.55 -17.79
N ALA A 138 5.19 4.98 -18.42
CA ALA A 138 3.85 4.50 -18.09
C ALA A 138 3.68 2.99 -18.39
N GLY A 139 4.21 2.51 -19.51
CA GLY A 139 4.18 1.09 -19.91
C GLY A 139 4.99 0.19 -18.97
N LEU A 140 6.15 0.66 -18.52
CA LEU A 140 6.95 -0.02 -17.49
C LEU A 140 6.17 -0.08 -16.17
N GLY A 141 5.59 1.04 -15.73
CA GLY A 141 4.74 1.07 -14.54
C GLY A 141 3.58 0.08 -14.62
N ALA A 142 2.93 -0.02 -15.78
CA ALA A 142 1.88 -1.00 -16.02
C ALA A 142 2.39 -2.44 -15.98
N THR A 143 3.60 -2.72 -16.49
CA THR A 143 4.22 -4.06 -16.49
C THR A 143 4.64 -4.50 -15.08
N VAL A 144 5.19 -3.58 -14.29
CA VAL A 144 5.57 -3.84 -12.89
C VAL A 144 4.33 -4.04 -12.02
N ALA A 145 3.31 -3.19 -12.19
CA ALA A 145 2.00 -3.42 -11.63
C ALA A 145 1.43 -4.77 -12.12
N ALA A 146 1.75 -5.13 -13.37
CA ALA A 146 1.38 -6.40 -13.95
C ALA A 146 2.13 -7.63 -13.37
N ALA A 147 3.13 -7.43 -12.53
CA ALA A 147 3.82 -8.49 -11.80
C ALA A 147 3.52 -8.46 -10.29
N GLY A 148 2.58 -7.61 -9.85
CA GLY A 148 2.17 -7.50 -8.45
C GLY A 148 3.04 -6.55 -7.62
N ALA A 149 3.94 -5.78 -8.23
CA ALA A 149 4.78 -4.81 -7.53
C ALA A 149 4.39 -3.36 -7.83
N SER A 150 4.84 -2.42 -7.00
CA SER A 150 4.65 -0.99 -7.24
C SER A 150 5.88 -0.40 -7.96
N PHE A 151 5.66 0.62 -8.80
CA PHE A 151 6.71 1.27 -9.57
C PHE A 151 6.70 2.78 -9.34
N ARG A 152 7.88 3.36 -9.23
CA ARG A 152 8.09 4.80 -9.25
C ARG A 152 9.29 5.21 -10.08
N LEU A 153 9.17 6.33 -10.76
CA LEU A 153 10.30 7.03 -11.37
C LEU A 153 10.39 8.44 -10.82
N HIS A 154 11.47 8.72 -10.09
CA HIS A 154 11.83 10.07 -9.68
C HIS A 154 12.83 10.65 -10.66
N ALA A 155 12.71 11.93 -10.99
CA ALA A 155 13.65 12.63 -11.85
C ALA A 155 14.54 13.57 -11.03
N LEU A 156 15.83 13.57 -11.30
CA LEU A 156 16.85 14.38 -10.62
C LEU A 156 17.49 15.28 -11.67
N HIS A 157 17.18 16.57 -11.66
CA HIS A 157 17.67 17.53 -12.64
C HIS A 157 18.81 18.39 -12.06
N LEU A 158 20.02 18.20 -12.57
CA LEU A 158 21.14 19.11 -12.33
C LEU A 158 21.06 20.31 -13.27
N ALA A 159 20.65 21.45 -12.73
CA ALA A 159 20.50 22.70 -13.47
C ALA A 159 21.84 23.44 -13.62
N ALA A 160 22.83 22.82 -14.27
CA ALA A 160 24.11 23.44 -14.59
C ALA A 160 24.06 24.37 -15.83
N ALA A 161 22.92 24.43 -16.52
CA ALA A 161 22.68 25.17 -17.75
C ALA A 161 22.03 26.56 -17.51
N PRO A 162 22.00 27.46 -18.51
CA PRO A 162 21.27 28.73 -18.43
C PRO A 162 19.77 28.54 -18.08
N ALA A 163 19.17 29.52 -17.40
CA ALA A 163 17.82 29.40 -16.81
C ALA A 163 16.74 28.87 -17.78
N GLU A 164 16.70 29.34 -19.03
CA GLU A 164 15.69 28.90 -20.00
C GLU A 164 15.83 27.43 -20.45
N GLU A 165 17.07 26.95 -20.59
CA GLU A 165 17.33 25.54 -20.92
C GLU A 165 17.00 24.67 -19.72
N ALA A 166 17.41 25.10 -18.52
CA ALA A 166 17.09 24.41 -17.29
C ALA A 166 15.56 24.32 -17.05
N ASP A 167 14.79 25.34 -17.41
CA ASP A 167 13.34 25.32 -17.26
C ASP A 167 12.67 24.39 -18.29
N ARG A 168 13.20 24.25 -19.51
CA ARG A 168 12.72 23.25 -20.48
C ARG A 168 12.98 21.82 -19.99
N VAL A 169 14.20 21.56 -19.53
CA VAL A 169 14.59 20.24 -19.01
C VAL A 169 13.78 19.90 -17.76
N ALA A 170 13.55 20.86 -16.87
CA ALA A 170 12.70 20.68 -15.69
C ALA A 170 11.29 20.21 -16.09
N ARG A 171 10.63 20.86 -17.06
CA ARG A 171 9.29 20.44 -17.53
C ARG A 171 9.28 19.02 -18.11
N THR A 172 10.30 18.64 -18.87
CA THR A 172 10.46 17.28 -19.39
C THR A 172 10.58 16.27 -18.24
N MET A 173 11.43 16.56 -17.25
CA MET A 173 11.64 15.72 -16.07
C MET A 173 10.38 15.63 -15.20
N ASP A 174 9.63 16.71 -15.04
CA ASP A 174 8.36 16.74 -14.32
C ASP A 174 7.33 15.80 -14.98
N ARG A 175 7.20 15.85 -16.32
CA ARG A 175 6.28 14.97 -17.06
C ARG A 175 6.69 13.49 -16.97
N MET A 176 7.98 13.17 -17.08
CA MET A 176 8.47 11.80 -16.93
C MET A 176 8.28 11.28 -15.51
N ALA A 177 8.63 12.07 -14.49
CA ALA A 177 8.43 11.70 -13.10
C ALA A 177 6.95 11.51 -12.77
N PHE A 178 6.07 12.37 -13.31
CA PHE A 178 4.63 12.23 -13.17
C PHE A 178 4.10 10.93 -13.80
N ALA A 179 4.55 10.60 -15.02
CA ALA A 179 4.18 9.35 -15.70
C ALA A 179 4.58 8.10 -14.92
N GLY A 180 5.69 8.18 -14.19
CA GLY A 180 6.16 7.13 -13.28
C GLY A 180 5.70 7.31 -11.84
N ALA A 181 4.66 8.09 -11.55
CA ALA A 181 4.14 8.31 -10.19
C ALA A 181 5.21 8.70 -9.14
N GLY A 182 6.30 9.35 -9.56
CA GLY A 182 7.39 9.78 -8.69
C GLY A 182 7.47 11.31 -8.56
N ARG A 183 8.66 11.81 -8.20
CA ARG A 183 8.93 13.24 -7.90
C ARG A 183 10.11 13.71 -8.74
N SER A 184 10.07 14.95 -9.19
CA SER A 184 11.23 15.62 -9.77
C SER A 184 11.92 16.49 -8.72
N LEU A 185 13.24 16.56 -8.76
CA LEU A 185 14.03 17.39 -7.86
C LEU A 185 15.12 18.10 -8.65
N ARG A 186 15.13 19.43 -8.57
CA ARG A 186 16.11 20.28 -9.24
C ARG A 186 17.17 20.72 -8.25
N PHE A 187 18.44 20.61 -8.63
CA PHE A 187 19.57 21.03 -7.80
C PHE A 187 20.67 21.66 -8.66
N GLU A 188 21.45 22.55 -8.04
CA GLU A 188 22.54 23.27 -8.72
C GLU A 188 23.92 22.61 -8.47
N ALA A 189 24.04 21.79 -7.41
CA ALA A 189 25.25 21.07 -7.06
C ALA A 189 24.94 19.73 -6.36
N VAL A 190 25.78 18.71 -6.59
CA VAL A 190 25.62 17.34 -6.05
C VAL A 190 25.62 17.29 -4.53
N THR A 191 26.33 18.22 -3.88
CA THR A 191 26.43 18.30 -2.42
C THR A 191 25.13 18.77 -1.75
N GLY A 192 24.10 19.15 -2.51
CA GLY A 192 22.81 19.65 -2.00
C GLY A 192 21.61 18.77 -2.33
N VAL A 193 21.80 17.51 -2.75
CA VAL A 193 20.68 16.61 -3.03
C VAL A 193 20.10 16.07 -1.73
N ASP A 194 18.95 16.61 -1.32
CA ASP A 194 18.13 16.02 -0.26
C ASP A 194 17.13 15.02 -0.86
N LEU A 195 17.25 13.74 -0.52
CA LEU A 195 16.36 12.69 -1.04
C LEU A 195 15.07 12.54 -0.24
N THR A 196 14.96 13.19 0.92
CA THR A 196 13.73 13.17 1.72
C THR A 196 12.56 13.77 0.95
N ASP A 197 12.82 14.82 0.17
CA ASP A 197 11.90 15.46 -0.77
C ASP A 197 11.36 14.54 -1.86
N LEU A 198 12.04 13.44 -2.19
CA LEU A 198 11.58 12.49 -3.21
C LEU A 198 10.51 11.53 -2.67
N ALA A 199 10.31 11.44 -1.35
CA ALA A 199 9.46 10.45 -0.69
C ALA A 199 9.52 9.07 -1.36
N LEU A 200 10.75 8.57 -1.47
CA LEU A 200 11.11 7.28 -2.08
C LEU A 200 10.36 6.08 -1.49
N PHE A 201 9.65 6.28 -0.37
CA PHE A 201 8.98 5.25 0.41
C PHE A 201 7.44 5.41 0.48
N ASP A 202 6.85 6.45 -0.11
CA ASP A 202 5.37 6.55 -0.18
C ASP A 202 4.82 5.46 -1.14
N ARG A 203 3.64 4.88 -0.92
CA ARG A 203 2.95 4.00 -1.89
C ARG A 203 1.68 4.67 -2.41
N GLU A 204 1.50 4.75 -3.74
CA GLU A 204 0.30 5.31 -4.39
C GLU A 204 -0.18 4.35 -5.50
N GLY A 205 -0.84 3.26 -5.10
CA GLY A 205 -1.64 2.45 -6.00
C GLY A 205 -3.07 2.39 -5.45
N ALA A 206 -4.09 2.52 -6.32
CA ALA A 206 -5.48 2.37 -5.91
C ALA A 206 -5.75 0.89 -5.57
N LEU A 207 -5.67 0.59 -4.28
CA LEU A 207 -6.06 -0.71 -3.73
C LEU A 207 -7.57 -0.78 -3.63
N ARG A 208 -8.15 -1.90 -4.05
CA ARG A 208 -9.54 -2.26 -3.85
C ARG A 208 -9.62 -3.42 -2.86
N ALA A 209 -10.57 -3.32 -1.93
CA ALA A 209 -10.91 -4.46 -1.10
C ALA A 209 -11.50 -5.56 -1.98
N GLN A 210 -11.02 -6.79 -1.82
CA GLN A 210 -11.56 -7.95 -2.52
C GLN A 210 -12.89 -8.37 -1.87
N ARG A 211 -12.82 -8.74 -0.59
CA ARG A 211 -13.94 -9.25 0.20
C ARG A 211 -13.82 -8.80 1.64
N LEU A 212 -14.92 -8.31 2.21
CA LEU A 212 -15.02 -8.06 3.65
C LEU A 212 -15.54 -9.32 4.34
N VAL A 213 -14.77 -9.81 5.30
CA VAL A 213 -15.11 -10.98 6.11
C VAL A 213 -15.15 -10.57 7.59
N VAL A 214 -16.16 -11.06 8.30
CA VAL A 214 -16.28 -10.93 9.75
C VAL A 214 -16.45 -12.32 10.33
N ALA A 215 -15.49 -12.76 11.13
CA ALA A 215 -15.50 -14.07 11.78
C ALA A 215 -15.46 -13.90 13.30
N ASN A 216 -16.24 -14.69 14.03
CA ASN A 216 -15.94 -14.94 15.43
C ASN A 216 -14.99 -16.13 15.45
N ILE A 217 -13.71 -15.88 15.75
CA ILE A 217 -12.69 -16.94 15.71
C ILE A 217 -12.89 -17.96 16.82
N ASN A 218 -13.69 -17.63 17.84
CA ASN A 218 -13.96 -18.52 18.96
C ASN A 218 -15.28 -19.32 18.83
N ALA A 219 -15.84 -19.34 17.63
CA ALA A 219 -17.08 -20.05 17.34
C ALA A 219 -16.97 -20.74 15.98
N LEU A 220 -16.68 -22.03 15.97
CA LEU A 220 -16.65 -22.85 14.77
C LEU A 220 -18.08 -23.17 14.30
N PRO A 221 -18.37 -23.14 12.99
CA PRO A 221 -19.63 -23.64 12.48
C PRO A 221 -19.67 -25.15 12.68
N GLY A 222 -20.87 -25.68 12.81
CA GLY A 222 -21.08 -27.11 12.88
C GLY A 222 -22.50 -27.45 12.49
N PRO A 223 -22.76 -28.71 12.12
CA PRO A 223 -24.05 -29.14 11.56
C PRO A 223 -25.23 -28.88 12.51
N ALA A 224 -24.99 -28.94 13.82
CA ALA A 224 -26.00 -28.69 14.85
C ALA A 224 -26.07 -27.22 15.30
N GLY A 225 -25.13 -26.37 14.88
CA GLY A 225 -24.96 -24.99 15.30
C GLY A 225 -23.50 -24.68 15.65
N PRO A 226 -23.19 -23.42 15.98
CA PRO A 226 -21.82 -23.05 16.30
C PRO A 226 -21.37 -23.69 17.61
N VAL A 227 -20.14 -24.21 17.61
CA VAL A 227 -19.48 -24.84 18.76
C VAL A 227 -18.35 -23.95 19.28
N PRO A 228 -18.08 -23.94 20.60
CA PRO A 228 -16.99 -23.14 21.16
C PRO A 228 -15.63 -23.70 20.73
N ASP A 229 -14.73 -22.77 20.42
CA ASP A 229 -13.31 -22.95 20.13
C ASP A 229 -12.59 -21.85 20.93
N SER A 230 -12.20 -22.16 22.16
CA SER A 230 -11.94 -21.14 23.16
C SER A 230 -10.61 -20.40 22.96
N ASP A 231 -9.60 -21.02 22.35
CA ASP A 231 -8.35 -20.39 21.97
C ASP A 231 -8.32 -19.90 20.50
N GLY A 232 -9.19 -20.44 19.66
CA GLY A 232 -9.39 -20.06 18.26
C GLY A 232 -8.41 -20.73 17.30
N ASP A 233 -7.92 -21.94 17.62
CA ASP A 233 -6.94 -22.67 16.80
C ASP A 233 -7.58 -23.50 15.66
N GLY A 234 -8.91 -23.61 15.66
CA GLY A 234 -9.66 -24.38 14.68
C GLY A 234 -10.08 -25.77 15.15
N LEU A 235 -9.81 -26.16 16.40
CA LEU A 235 -10.41 -27.32 17.05
C LEU A 235 -11.52 -26.86 18.01
N SER A 236 -12.59 -27.64 18.11
CA SER A 236 -13.63 -27.32 19.08
C SER A 236 -13.23 -27.81 20.47
N ASP A 237 -13.69 -27.12 21.53
CA ASP A 237 -13.40 -27.52 22.92
C ASP A 237 -13.78 -29.00 23.20
N GLU A 238 -14.78 -29.53 22.47
CA GLU A 238 -15.21 -30.93 22.55
C GLU A 238 -14.23 -31.88 21.86
N ASP A 239 -13.76 -31.52 20.66
CA ASP A 239 -12.78 -32.31 19.89
C ASP A 239 -11.44 -32.35 20.63
N GLU A 240 -11.01 -31.22 21.18
CA GLU A 240 -9.78 -31.14 21.98
C GLU A 240 -9.86 -32.02 23.22
N GLY A 241 -11.00 -32.01 23.92
CA GLY A 241 -11.23 -32.91 25.04
C GLY A 241 -11.18 -34.39 24.65
N ALA A 242 -11.54 -34.74 23.41
CA ALA A 242 -11.47 -36.09 22.89
C ALA A 242 -10.05 -36.49 22.46
N LEU A 243 -9.27 -35.54 21.93
CA LEU A 243 -7.87 -35.71 21.53
C LEU A 243 -6.90 -35.61 22.72
N GLY A 244 -7.36 -35.02 23.83
CA GLY A 244 -6.56 -34.77 25.02
C GLY A 244 -5.71 -33.50 24.94
N THR A 245 -5.95 -32.66 23.94
CA THR A 245 -5.37 -31.31 23.83
C THR A 245 -6.06 -30.34 24.80
N ALA A 246 -5.51 -29.14 24.93
CA ALA A 246 -5.91 -28.16 25.91
C ALA A 246 -6.78 -27.05 25.29
N PRO A 247 -8.10 -26.99 25.59
CA PRO A 247 -9.03 -26.01 24.99
C PRO A 247 -8.79 -24.55 25.34
N ASP A 248 -7.75 -24.28 26.12
CA ASP A 248 -7.30 -22.95 26.48
C ASP A 248 -5.97 -22.56 25.81
N ARG A 249 -5.39 -23.43 24.96
CA ARG A 249 -4.06 -23.30 24.39
C ARG A 249 -3.99 -23.91 22.98
N ALA A 250 -3.88 -23.02 21.99
CA ALA A 250 -3.76 -23.38 20.57
C ALA A 250 -2.55 -24.26 20.21
N ASP A 251 -1.55 -24.32 21.09
CA ASP A 251 -0.38 -25.20 21.01
C ASP A 251 -0.24 -25.84 22.40
N THR A 252 -0.75 -27.07 22.52
CA THR A 252 -0.87 -27.80 23.78
C THR A 252 0.50 -28.11 24.36
N ASP A 253 1.43 -28.55 23.54
CA ASP A 253 2.72 -29.07 24.00
C ASP A 253 3.84 -28.01 24.04
N GLY A 254 3.61 -26.87 23.40
CA GLY A 254 4.43 -25.67 23.43
C GLY A 254 5.66 -25.73 22.52
N ASP A 255 5.64 -26.50 21.44
CA ASP A 255 6.76 -26.62 20.51
C ASP A 255 6.76 -25.56 19.39
N GLY A 256 5.67 -24.81 19.25
CA GLY A 256 5.48 -23.74 18.27
C GLY A 256 4.70 -24.14 17.02
N VAL A 257 4.09 -25.33 16.98
CA VAL A 257 3.08 -25.74 15.99
C VAL A 257 1.71 -25.79 16.66
N GLY A 258 0.66 -25.34 15.98
CA GLY A 258 -0.69 -25.40 16.54
C GLY A 258 -1.32 -26.80 16.46
N ASP A 259 -2.17 -27.15 17.42
CA ASP A 259 -2.74 -28.50 17.55
C ASP A 259 -3.50 -28.91 16.27
N ARG A 260 -4.31 -28.01 15.71
CA ARG A 260 -5.00 -28.23 14.42
C ARG A 260 -4.03 -28.56 13.28
N VAL A 261 -2.89 -27.88 13.23
CA VAL A 261 -1.90 -28.00 12.15
C VAL A 261 -1.11 -29.29 12.29
N GLU A 262 -0.77 -29.67 13.51
CA GLU A 262 -0.14 -30.96 13.80
C GLU A 262 -1.00 -32.13 13.33
N LEU A 263 -2.31 -32.08 13.59
CA LEU A 263 -3.25 -33.11 13.12
C LEU A 263 -3.30 -33.18 11.59
N LEU A 264 -3.31 -32.04 10.90
CA LEU A 264 -3.27 -31.99 9.43
C LEU A 264 -1.94 -32.52 8.88
N ALA A 265 -0.83 -32.28 9.58
CA ALA A 265 0.50 -32.78 9.24
C ALA A 265 0.74 -34.25 9.65
N GLY A 266 -0.16 -34.85 10.43
CA GLY A 266 -0.05 -36.21 10.96
C GLY A 266 0.93 -36.35 12.13
N LEU A 267 1.15 -35.27 12.88
CA LEU A 267 1.93 -35.19 14.12
C LEU A 267 1.02 -35.40 15.35
N ASP A 268 1.62 -35.48 16.53
CA ASP A 268 0.91 -35.71 17.79
C ASP A 268 0.95 -34.44 18.65
N PRO A 269 -0.18 -33.72 18.83
CA PRO A 269 -0.22 -32.41 19.50
C PRO A 269 0.04 -32.44 21.01
N GLN A 270 0.34 -33.62 21.55
CA GLN A 270 0.70 -33.79 22.95
C GLN A 270 2.20 -34.04 23.15
N VAL A 271 2.99 -34.08 22.07
CA VAL A 271 4.37 -34.52 22.07
C VAL A 271 5.26 -33.50 21.38
N PRO A 272 6.07 -32.73 22.14
CA PRO A 272 6.89 -31.66 21.55
C PRO A 272 7.84 -32.20 20.48
N GLU A 273 7.51 -31.99 19.21
CA GLU A 273 8.22 -32.50 18.04
C GLU A 273 8.35 -31.44 16.94
N LEU A 274 9.35 -30.57 17.09
CA LEU A 274 9.62 -29.58 16.05
C LEU A 274 10.03 -30.24 14.71
N PRO A 275 9.21 -30.14 13.65
CA PRO A 275 9.47 -30.86 12.40
C PRO A 275 10.72 -30.34 11.69
N GLY A 276 11.33 -31.20 10.87
CA GLY A 276 12.56 -30.86 10.14
C GLY A 276 12.43 -29.60 9.27
N VAL A 277 11.23 -29.32 8.75
CA VAL A 277 10.92 -28.14 7.93
C VAL A 277 11.00 -26.84 8.73
N CYS A 278 10.75 -26.87 10.04
CA CYS A 278 10.77 -25.70 10.92
C CYS A 278 12.14 -25.41 11.54
N ARG A 279 13.07 -26.39 11.53
CA ARG A 279 14.43 -26.21 12.08
C ARG A 279 15.23 -25.03 11.51
N PRO A 280 15.08 -24.63 10.24
CA PRO A 280 15.75 -23.44 9.71
C PRO A 280 15.15 -22.12 10.21
N LEU A 281 13.97 -22.13 10.83
CA LEU A 281 13.31 -20.93 11.35
C LEU A 281 14.02 -20.45 12.62
N ALA A 282 14.19 -19.13 12.73
CA ALA A 282 14.84 -18.52 13.89
C ALA A 282 13.95 -18.61 15.15
N ASP A 283 12.63 -18.60 14.94
CA ASP A 283 11.59 -18.67 15.97
C ASP A 283 10.38 -19.37 15.33
N PRO A 284 10.07 -20.62 15.70
CA PRO A 284 8.95 -21.37 15.12
C PRO A 284 7.60 -20.73 15.37
N ALA A 285 7.41 -20.11 16.55
CA ALA A 285 6.16 -19.46 16.96
C ALA A 285 6.02 -18.01 16.43
N ARG A 286 6.94 -17.59 15.56
CA ARG A 286 6.86 -16.28 14.92
C ARG A 286 5.77 -16.31 13.86
N ASP A 287 4.91 -15.31 13.85
CA ASP A 287 3.93 -15.07 12.80
C ASP A 287 4.37 -13.83 12.00
N ALA A 288 4.94 -14.07 10.81
CA ALA A 288 5.59 -13.02 10.02
C ALA A 288 4.61 -12.09 9.31
N ASP A 289 3.43 -12.55 8.90
CA ASP A 289 2.46 -11.77 8.13
C ASP A 289 1.15 -11.42 8.85
N ARG A 290 0.92 -12.04 10.01
CA ARG A 290 -0.12 -11.76 10.99
C ARG A 290 -1.51 -12.19 10.61
N ASP A 291 -1.64 -13.28 9.87
CA ASP A 291 -2.93 -13.94 9.68
C ASP A 291 -3.33 -14.79 10.90
N GLY A 292 -2.35 -15.15 11.74
CA GLY A 292 -2.48 -15.91 12.97
C GLY A 292 -2.07 -17.38 12.89
N LEU A 293 -1.49 -17.82 11.77
CA LEU A 293 -0.66 -19.03 11.69
C LEU A 293 0.79 -18.66 12.03
N THR A 294 1.55 -19.59 12.59
CA THR A 294 2.98 -19.40 12.79
C THR A 294 3.77 -19.71 11.52
N ASP A 295 4.97 -19.14 11.39
CA ASP A 295 5.91 -19.41 10.29
C ASP A 295 6.20 -20.93 10.16
N CYS A 296 6.09 -21.68 11.26
CA CYS A 296 6.23 -23.12 11.26
C CYS A 296 4.96 -23.84 10.77
N ASP A 297 3.78 -23.40 11.21
CA ASP A 297 2.49 -23.89 10.71
C ASP A 297 2.42 -23.74 9.18
N GLU A 298 2.73 -22.54 8.69
CA GLU A 298 2.70 -22.24 7.28
C GLU A 298 3.73 -23.06 6.48
N ALA A 299 4.90 -23.32 7.07
CA ALA A 299 5.90 -24.16 6.43
C ALA A 299 5.48 -25.64 6.34
N LEU A 300 4.65 -26.13 7.26
CA LEU A 300 4.08 -27.47 7.24
C LEU A 300 2.92 -27.57 6.24
N LEU A 301 2.05 -26.56 6.22
CA LEU A 301 0.89 -26.49 5.34
C LEU A 301 1.27 -26.19 3.88
N GLY A 302 2.40 -25.51 3.67
CA GLY A 302 2.89 -25.08 2.36
C GLY A 302 2.40 -23.69 1.94
N THR A 303 1.82 -22.92 2.87
CA THR A 303 1.40 -21.53 2.66
C THR A 303 2.60 -20.58 2.67
N ASP A 304 2.42 -19.36 2.16
CA ASP A 304 3.46 -18.34 2.07
C ASP A 304 3.46 -17.46 3.32
N ARG A 305 4.48 -17.65 4.17
CA ARG A 305 4.82 -16.86 5.39
C ARG A 305 4.89 -15.34 5.27
N SER A 306 4.66 -14.81 4.09
CA SER A 306 4.66 -13.39 3.79
C SER A 306 3.34 -12.91 3.18
N LEU A 307 2.35 -13.78 3.06
CA LEU A 307 1.02 -13.52 2.51
C LEU A 307 -0.04 -14.12 3.42
N PRO A 308 -0.86 -13.26 4.08
CA PRO A 308 -1.98 -13.74 4.88
C PRO A 308 -3.08 -14.51 4.12
N ASP A 309 -2.95 -14.59 2.80
CA ASP A 309 -3.89 -15.10 1.81
C ASP A 309 -3.00 -15.59 0.65
N THR A 310 -2.58 -16.85 0.74
CA THR A 310 -1.54 -17.44 -0.12
C THR A 310 -2.01 -17.55 -1.57
N ASP A 311 -3.27 -17.93 -1.78
CA ASP A 311 -3.83 -18.20 -3.09
C ASP A 311 -4.52 -16.96 -3.73
N GLY A 312 -4.76 -15.92 -2.93
CA GLY A 312 -5.25 -14.61 -3.35
C GLY A 312 -6.76 -14.57 -3.61
N ASP A 313 -7.55 -15.45 -3.01
CA ASP A 313 -9.00 -15.56 -3.23
C ASP A 313 -9.85 -14.67 -2.30
N GLY A 314 -9.19 -14.07 -1.31
CA GLY A 314 -9.74 -13.12 -0.35
C GLY A 314 -10.17 -13.73 0.98
N LEU A 315 -9.94 -15.03 1.20
CA LEU A 315 -9.90 -15.65 2.53
C LEU A 315 -8.48 -15.62 3.07
N VAL A 316 -8.33 -15.75 4.39
CA VAL A 316 -6.99 -15.81 5.02
C VAL A 316 -6.66 -17.24 5.39
N ASP A 317 -5.41 -17.64 5.21
CA ASP A 317 -4.96 -19.03 5.33
C ASP A 317 -5.39 -19.65 6.67
N ARG A 318 -5.21 -18.93 7.79
CA ARG A 318 -5.72 -19.34 9.11
C ARG A 318 -7.18 -19.77 9.10
N LEU A 319 -8.05 -18.97 8.49
CA LEU A 319 -9.49 -19.21 8.54
C LEU A 319 -9.86 -20.42 7.69
N GLU A 320 -9.16 -20.60 6.57
CA GLU A 320 -9.33 -21.74 5.68
C GLU A 320 -8.88 -23.03 6.35
N VAL A 321 -7.71 -23.01 7.02
CA VAL A 321 -7.21 -24.11 7.84
C VAL A 321 -8.22 -24.49 8.92
N ALA A 322 -8.77 -23.52 9.65
CA ALA A 322 -9.77 -23.77 10.69
C ALA A 322 -11.07 -24.39 10.14
N LEU A 323 -11.46 -24.04 8.92
CA LEU A 323 -12.71 -24.51 8.30
C LEU A 323 -12.54 -25.70 7.36
N GLY A 324 -11.30 -26.09 7.07
CA GLY A 324 -10.99 -27.22 6.19
C GLY A 324 -11.20 -26.93 4.70
N THR A 325 -11.04 -25.67 4.26
CA THR A 325 -11.06 -25.28 2.84
C THR A 325 -9.65 -25.30 2.23
N ASP A 326 -9.52 -25.21 0.90
CA ASP A 326 -8.22 -25.26 0.20
C ASP A 326 -7.47 -23.92 0.24
N TYR A 327 -6.55 -23.79 1.20
CA TYR A 327 -5.69 -22.61 1.40
C TYR A 327 -4.54 -22.47 0.36
N LEU A 328 -4.43 -23.36 -0.63
CA LEU A 328 -3.39 -23.30 -1.69
C LEU A 328 -3.97 -23.01 -3.08
N HIS A 329 -5.30 -23.09 -3.25
CA HIS A 329 -5.93 -22.91 -4.56
C HIS A 329 -7.29 -22.22 -4.46
N ALA A 330 -7.41 -21.06 -5.13
CA ALA A 330 -8.59 -20.22 -5.07
C ALA A 330 -9.93 -20.96 -5.31
N GLU A 331 -10.81 -20.92 -4.31
CA GLU A 331 -12.03 -21.74 -4.23
C GLU A 331 -13.32 -20.99 -4.59
N GLY A 332 -13.23 -19.84 -5.27
CA GLY A 332 -14.33 -18.86 -5.36
C GLY A 332 -15.72 -19.37 -5.79
N VAL A 333 -15.83 -20.50 -6.49
CA VAL A 333 -17.12 -21.16 -6.85
C VAL A 333 -17.17 -22.66 -6.50
N VAL A 334 -16.19 -23.16 -5.75
CA VAL A 334 -16.12 -24.54 -5.28
C VAL A 334 -17.16 -24.72 -4.16
N ASP A 335 -17.84 -25.85 -4.17
CA ASP A 335 -18.93 -26.25 -3.27
C ASP A 335 -18.67 -27.73 -2.98
N ASP A 336 -17.93 -28.01 -1.90
CA ASP A 336 -17.39 -29.34 -1.61
C ASP A 336 -18.47 -30.31 -1.12
N ASP A 337 -19.44 -29.81 -0.37
CA ASP A 337 -20.52 -30.60 0.20
C ASP A 337 -21.73 -30.75 -0.73
N GLY A 338 -21.81 -29.92 -1.78
CA GLY A 338 -22.82 -29.95 -2.83
C GLY A 338 -24.17 -29.39 -2.39
N ASP A 339 -24.22 -28.49 -1.41
CA ASP A 339 -25.46 -27.92 -0.88
C ASP A 339 -25.98 -26.70 -1.67
N GLY A 340 -25.18 -26.22 -2.64
CA GLY A 340 -25.49 -25.11 -3.53
C GLY A 340 -24.94 -23.76 -3.06
N VAL A 341 -24.08 -23.74 -2.04
CA VAL A 341 -23.31 -22.58 -1.60
C VAL A 341 -21.83 -22.84 -1.86
N SER A 342 -21.07 -21.82 -2.27
CA SER A 342 -19.62 -22.00 -2.37
C SER A 342 -18.93 -21.91 -1.00
N ASN A 343 -17.85 -22.66 -0.82
CA ASN A 343 -16.99 -22.65 0.38
C ASN A 343 -16.70 -21.21 0.84
N ALA A 344 -16.30 -20.33 -0.08
CA ALA A 344 -16.00 -18.92 0.24
C ALA A 344 -17.21 -18.10 0.74
N ASP A 345 -18.41 -18.38 0.24
CA ASP A 345 -19.63 -17.75 0.76
C ASP A 345 -20.04 -18.35 2.11
N GLU A 346 -19.80 -19.64 2.34
CA GLU A 346 -20.04 -20.31 3.63
C GLU A 346 -19.12 -19.80 4.74
N VAL A 347 -17.83 -19.70 4.44
CA VAL A 347 -16.83 -19.10 5.34
C VAL A 347 -17.27 -17.69 5.75
N ARG A 348 -17.68 -16.87 4.78
CA ARG A 348 -18.19 -15.52 5.04
C ARG A 348 -19.46 -15.54 5.89
N GLU A 349 -20.36 -16.46 5.61
CA GLU A 349 -21.66 -16.61 6.29
C GLU A 349 -21.58 -17.37 7.62
N ARG A 350 -20.40 -17.89 7.98
CA ARG A 350 -20.15 -18.72 9.15
C ARG A 350 -21.04 -19.99 9.16
N THR A 351 -21.14 -20.65 8.00
CA THR A 351 -21.64 -22.03 7.85
C THR A 351 -20.48 -23.00 7.62
N ASP A 352 -20.75 -24.31 7.65
CA ASP A 352 -19.73 -25.37 7.58
C ASP A 352 -19.50 -25.84 6.13
N PRO A 353 -18.35 -25.51 5.50
CA PRO A 353 -18.09 -25.85 4.09
C PRO A 353 -18.04 -27.35 3.77
N GLN A 354 -17.99 -28.19 4.81
CA GLN A 354 -17.81 -29.64 4.68
C GLN A 354 -19.10 -30.42 4.98
N SER A 355 -20.22 -29.73 5.23
CA SER A 355 -21.46 -30.37 5.68
C SER A 355 -22.70 -29.68 5.11
N VAL A 356 -23.53 -30.47 4.41
CA VAL A 356 -24.79 -30.02 3.79
C VAL A 356 -25.73 -29.35 4.80
N ASP A 357 -25.62 -28.01 4.92
CA ASP A 357 -26.25 -27.22 5.99
C ASP A 357 -27.12 -26.06 5.50
N ALA A 358 -27.46 -26.01 4.20
CA ALA A 358 -28.31 -24.99 3.58
C ALA A 358 -29.59 -24.61 4.38
N ALA A 359 -30.16 -25.54 5.15
CA ALA A 359 -31.28 -25.27 6.04
C ALA A 359 -30.90 -24.44 7.29
N ALA A 360 -29.73 -24.68 7.88
CA ALA A 360 -29.15 -23.91 8.98
C ALA A 360 -28.78 -22.49 8.55
N ARG A 361 -28.32 -22.31 7.31
CA ARG A 361 -28.01 -21.01 6.71
C ARG A 361 -29.13 -19.98 6.86
N LEU A 362 -30.40 -20.36 6.69
CA LEU A 362 -31.52 -19.39 6.73
C LEU A 362 -31.66 -18.67 8.09
N GLY A 363 -31.38 -19.36 9.20
CA GLY A 363 -31.58 -18.81 10.56
C GLY A 363 -30.31 -18.49 11.34
N ARG A 364 -29.16 -19.03 10.94
CA ARG A 364 -27.91 -18.96 11.73
C ARG A 364 -26.80 -18.18 11.04
N ALA A 365 -26.78 -18.15 9.71
CA ALA A 365 -25.76 -17.48 8.94
C ALA A 365 -25.68 -15.97 9.22
N TYR A 366 -24.47 -15.46 9.07
CA TYR A 366 -24.18 -14.04 9.11
C TYR A 366 -24.78 -13.37 7.87
N ARG A 367 -25.26 -12.13 8.05
CA ARG A 367 -25.91 -11.37 6.98
C ARG A 367 -25.16 -10.07 6.74
N TYR A 368 -24.67 -9.92 5.52
CA TYR A 368 -23.87 -8.80 5.08
C TYR A 368 -24.73 -7.82 4.28
N ASP A 369 -24.59 -6.54 4.62
CA ASP A 369 -25.08 -5.41 3.85
C ASP A 369 -23.89 -4.49 3.61
N VAL A 370 -23.26 -4.61 2.44
CA VAL A 370 -22.04 -3.89 2.07
C VAL A 370 -22.38 -2.92 0.95
N VAL A 371 -22.09 -1.64 1.20
CA VAL A 371 -22.24 -0.56 0.25
C VAL A 371 -20.86 -0.07 -0.13
N ASP A 372 -20.48 -0.30 -1.38
CA ASP A 372 -19.31 0.33 -1.98
C ASP A 372 -19.64 1.80 -2.24
N GLU A 373 -19.04 2.69 -1.45
CA GLU A 373 -19.18 4.14 -1.61
C GLU A 373 -18.25 4.68 -2.71
N GLY A 374 -17.50 3.78 -3.36
CA GLY A 374 -16.63 4.06 -4.47
C GLY A 374 -15.24 4.49 -4.03
N VAL A 375 -14.45 4.90 -5.02
CA VAL A 375 -13.11 5.45 -4.78
C VAL A 375 -13.25 6.93 -4.50
N VAL A 376 -13.06 7.32 -3.25
CA VAL A 376 -12.93 8.73 -2.87
C VAL A 376 -11.50 9.14 -3.19
N VAL A 377 -11.37 10.13 -4.06
CA VAL A 377 -10.08 10.73 -4.38
C VAL A 377 -9.93 11.98 -3.55
N GLU A 378 -9.06 11.93 -2.55
CA GLU A 378 -8.84 13.06 -1.66
C GLU A 378 -7.52 13.74 -1.97
N PRO A 379 -7.53 15.06 -2.15
CA PRO A 379 -6.30 15.80 -2.27
C PRO A 379 -5.64 15.90 -0.90
N VAL A 380 -4.37 15.55 -0.85
CA VAL A 380 -3.51 15.62 0.33
C VAL A 380 -2.27 16.44 0.01
N ALA A 381 -1.80 17.18 1.00
CA ALA A 381 -0.54 17.89 0.94
C ALA A 381 0.32 17.46 2.14
N PRO A 382 1.64 17.29 1.96
CA PRO A 382 2.54 17.00 3.06
C PRO A 382 2.60 18.18 4.05
N ALA A 383 3.10 17.90 5.26
CA ALA A 383 3.37 18.94 6.23
C ALA A 383 4.42 19.93 5.71
N LEU A 384 4.32 21.18 6.15
CA LEU A 384 5.21 22.27 5.73
C LEU A 384 6.50 22.26 6.55
N GLU A 385 7.64 22.49 5.89
CA GLU A 385 8.96 22.51 6.50
C GLU A 385 9.55 23.91 6.63
N ARG A 386 9.30 24.79 5.64
CA ARG A 386 9.88 26.15 5.57
C ARG A 386 8.94 27.20 6.13
N VAL A 387 7.63 27.00 6.05
CA VAL A 387 6.62 27.85 6.67
C VAL A 387 6.19 27.25 8.02
N ALA A 388 7.10 27.33 8.99
CA ALA A 388 6.86 26.83 10.34
C ALA A 388 5.63 27.49 11.00
N GLY A 389 4.98 26.78 11.92
CA GLY A 389 3.77 27.27 12.59
C GLY A 389 2.51 27.31 11.71
N VAL A 390 2.55 26.74 10.50
CA VAL A 390 1.37 26.58 9.62
C VAL A 390 1.17 25.09 9.33
N ASP A 391 0.02 24.54 9.72
CA ASP A 391 -0.35 23.15 9.44
C ASP A 391 -1.47 23.11 8.40
N ILE A 392 -1.32 22.34 7.32
CA ILE A 392 -2.40 22.14 6.36
C ILE A 392 -3.41 21.15 6.96
N LEU A 393 -4.63 21.62 7.19
CA LEU A 393 -5.73 20.81 7.71
C LEU A 393 -6.54 20.14 6.60
N GLN A 394 -6.68 20.82 5.46
CA GLN A 394 -7.50 20.37 4.35
C GLN A 394 -7.02 20.96 3.03
N VAL A 395 -7.10 20.16 1.97
CA VAL A 395 -6.99 20.62 0.58
C VAL A 395 -8.37 20.45 -0.07
N SER A 396 -8.83 21.44 -0.84
CA SER A 396 -10.12 21.35 -1.52
C SER A 396 -10.10 20.39 -2.70
N ALA A 397 -11.23 19.74 -3.00
CA ALA A 397 -11.35 18.81 -4.12
C ALA A 397 -11.07 19.46 -5.50
N GLY A 398 -11.33 20.76 -5.67
CA GLY A 398 -11.02 21.50 -6.90
C GLY A 398 -9.63 22.14 -6.95
N THR A 399 -8.74 21.81 -6.00
CA THR A 399 -7.31 22.12 -6.09
C THR A 399 -6.67 21.32 -7.23
N THR A 400 -5.81 21.93 -8.05
CA THR A 400 -5.18 21.22 -9.17
C THR A 400 -4.06 20.31 -8.67
N ALA A 401 -4.03 19.05 -9.13
CA ALA A 401 -2.93 18.14 -8.86
C ALA A 401 -1.61 18.72 -9.39
N GLY A 402 -0.58 18.78 -8.55
CA GLY A 402 0.69 19.39 -8.92
C GLY A 402 1.38 20.11 -7.77
N VAL A 403 2.22 21.09 -8.11
CA VAL A 403 2.98 21.86 -7.13
C VAL A 403 2.43 23.29 -7.12
N GLY A 404 1.70 23.64 -6.06
CA GLY A 404 1.32 25.01 -5.77
C GLY A 404 2.35 25.70 -4.88
N ARG A 405 2.09 26.94 -4.49
CA ARG A 405 3.00 27.74 -3.67
C ARG A 405 2.26 28.41 -2.53
N LEU A 406 2.72 28.16 -1.32
CA LEU A 406 2.32 28.90 -0.13
C LEU A 406 3.34 30.00 0.15
N ARG A 407 2.86 31.19 0.49
CA ARG A 407 3.70 32.34 0.85
C ARG A 407 3.22 32.92 2.17
N PHE A 408 4.14 33.08 3.11
CA PHE A 408 3.95 33.77 4.38
C PHE A 408 4.66 35.12 4.34
N VAL A 409 3.93 36.18 4.71
CA VAL A 409 4.42 37.55 4.79
C VAL A 409 4.34 38.00 6.26
N PRO A 410 5.47 38.28 6.93
CA PRO A 410 5.45 38.75 8.30
C PRO A 410 4.89 40.18 8.38
N GLY A 411 4.15 40.50 9.43
CA GLY A 411 3.53 41.81 9.60
C GLY A 411 2.61 41.89 10.81
N ALA A 412 1.96 43.05 10.98
CA ALA A 412 0.91 43.27 11.97
C ALA A 412 -0.32 43.87 11.26
N PRO A 413 -1.19 43.03 10.64
CA PRO A 413 -1.25 41.57 10.73
C PRO A 413 -0.27 40.86 9.78
N ALA A 414 0.07 39.60 10.10
CA ALA A 414 0.79 38.73 9.17
C ALA A 414 -0.14 38.32 8.01
N GLY A 415 0.43 37.88 6.89
CA GLY A 415 -0.34 37.49 5.70
C GLY A 415 0.04 36.11 5.19
N LEU A 416 -0.94 35.36 4.70
CA LEU A 416 -0.75 34.11 3.99
C LEU A 416 -1.37 34.17 2.60
N GLN A 417 -0.71 33.56 1.63
CA GLN A 417 -1.17 33.54 0.23
C GLN A 417 -0.98 32.14 -0.34
N TRP A 418 -2.01 31.62 -1.01
CA TRP A 418 -1.98 30.34 -1.71
C TRP A 418 -2.02 30.55 -3.22
N GLN A 419 -1.14 29.87 -3.94
CA GLN A 419 -1.18 29.74 -5.39
C GLN A 419 -1.40 28.27 -5.73
N ASP A 420 -2.53 27.94 -6.33
CA ASP A 420 -2.80 26.60 -6.84
C ASP A 420 -1.89 26.26 -8.04
N ALA A 421 -1.64 24.97 -8.28
CA ALA A 421 -0.81 24.53 -9.41
C ALA A 421 -1.41 24.90 -10.78
N GLY A 422 -2.75 24.99 -10.87
CA GLY A 422 -3.46 25.41 -12.08
C GLY A 422 -3.55 26.93 -12.24
N ASP A 423 -3.16 27.70 -11.22
CA ASP A 423 -3.29 29.16 -11.23
C ASP A 423 -2.03 29.87 -11.75
N ALA A 424 -2.21 30.76 -12.72
CA ALA A 424 -1.13 31.60 -13.24
C ALA A 424 -0.63 32.67 -12.25
N ALA A 425 -1.40 32.97 -11.21
CA ALA A 425 -1.10 33.96 -10.19
C ALA A 425 -1.57 33.49 -8.81
N PRO A 426 -0.96 33.96 -7.71
CA PRO A 426 -1.43 33.62 -6.38
C PRO A 426 -2.82 34.21 -6.09
N GLY A 427 -3.61 33.53 -5.26
CA GLY A 427 -4.86 34.04 -4.73
C GLY A 427 -4.68 35.26 -3.82
N PRO A 428 -5.75 35.80 -3.21
CA PRO A 428 -5.66 36.98 -2.35
C PRO A 428 -4.80 36.72 -1.11
N LEU A 429 -4.13 37.77 -0.63
CA LEU A 429 -3.43 37.75 0.65
C LEU A 429 -4.47 37.73 1.79
N VAL A 430 -4.44 36.67 2.59
CA VAL A 430 -5.31 36.47 3.75
C VAL A 430 -4.59 36.96 5.01
N GLU A 431 -5.19 37.93 5.70
CA GLU A 431 -4.64 38.45 6.95
C GLU A 431 -4.85 37.49 8.12
N VAL A 432 -3.79 37.28 8.90
CA VAL A 432 -3.72 36.41 10.08
C VAL A 432 -3.44 37.26 11.31
N PRO A 433 -4.47 37.83 11.96
CA PRO A 433 -4.27 38.70 13.13
C PRO A 433 -4.01 37.94 14.43
N ARG A 434 -4.31 36.63 14.49
CA ARG A 434 -4.18 35.77 15.68
C ARG A 434 -4.05 34.30 15.30
N ASP A 435 -3.71 33.45 16.26
CA ASP A 435 -3.73 31.99 16.07
C ASP A 435 -5.15 31.50 15.74
N GLY A 436 -5.25 30.51 14.85
CA GLY A 436 -6.53 29.93 14.43
C GLY A 436 -6.50 29.25 13.06
N ASP A 437 -7.68 28.87 12.59
CA ASP A 437 -7.86 28.20 11.31
C ASP A 437 -8.28 29.22 10.23
N TYR A 438 -7.58 29.21 9.10
CA TYR A 438 -7.77 30.14 7.99
C TYR A 438 -7.98 29.38 6.68
N LEU A 439 -8.82 29.94 5.80
CA LEU A 439 -9.01 29.46 4.44
C LEU A 439 -8.21 30.34 3.49
N LEU A 440 -7.33 29.72 2.70
CA LEU A 440 -6.47 30.34 1.71
C LEU A 440 -6.98 29.99 0.31
N PRO A 441 -7.74 30.88 -0.35
CA PRO A 441 -8.26 30.62 -1.67
C PRO A 441 -7.18 30.81 -2.73
N GLY A 442 -7.21 29.98 -3.78
CA GLY A 442 -6.49 30.19 -5.03
C GLY A 442 -7.07 31.34 -5.85
N ALA A 443 -6.40 31.73 -6.93
CA ALA A 443 -6.86 32.78 -7.82
C ALA A 443 -8.11 32.39 -8.61
N SER A 444 -8.30 31.11 -8.90
CA SER A 444 -9.51 30.57 -9.55
C SER A 444 -10.62 30.13 -8.59
N TYR A 445 -10.50 30.42 -7.29
CA TYR A 445 -11.53 30.10 -6.29
C TYR A 445 -12.85 30.86 -6.50
N ALA A 446 -13.97 30.14 -6.66
CA ALA A 446 -15.30 30.71 -6.96
C ALA A 446 -16.42 30.15 -6.05
N PRO A 447 -16.60 30.68 -4.82
CA PRO A 447 -17.48 30.10 -3.79
C PRO A 447 -19.00 30.25 -4.05
N LEU A 448 -19.42 31.07 -5.02
CA LEU A 448 -20.84 31.39 -5.24
C LEU A 448 -21.60 30.38 -6.13
N GLN A 449 -20.90 29.42 -6.74
CA GLN A 449 -21.49 28.44 -7.68
C GLN A 449 -21.62 27.01 -7.12
N GLY A 450 -21.21 26.77 -5.88
CA GLY A 450 -21.34 25.46 -5.24
C GLY A 450 -20.24 24.45 -5.60
N ASP A 451 -19.25 24.84 -6.40
CA ASP A 451 -18.03 24.06 -6.64
C ASP A 451 -16.97 24.36 -5.57
N ASP A 452 -16.29 23.32 -5.10
CA ASP A 452 -15.11 23.41 -4.23
C ASP A 452 -13.91 23.92 -5.05
N GLY A 453 -13.91 25.19 -5.48
CA GLY A 453 -12.74 25.80 -6.16
C GLY A 453 -11.45 25.69 -5.33
N PRO A 454 -10.26 25.93 -5.89
CA PRO A 454 -9.00 25.63 -5.22
C PRO A 454 -8.82 26.44 -3.93
N PHE A 455 -8.73 25.77 -2.78
CA PHE A 455 -8.34 26.37 -1.50
C PHE A 455 -7.54 25.40 -0.62
N LEU A 456 -6.79 25.99 0.32
CA LEU A 456 -6.21 25.30 1.47
C LEU A 456 -6.86 25.78 2.76
N ARG A 457 -7.18 24.87 3.68
CA ARG A 457 -7.49 25.22 5.06
C ARG A 457 -6.25 24.95 5.90
N VAL A 458 -5.78 25.96 6.61
CA VAL A 458 -4.56 25.87 7.42
C VAL A 458 -4.83 26.27 8.86
N ARG A 459 -4.10 25.68 9.80
CA ARG A 459 -4.00 26.14 11.19
C ARG A 459 -2.72 26.93 11.36
N VAL A 460 -2.82 28.13 11.91
CA VAL A 460 -1.67 29.02 12.11
C VAL A 460 -1.41 29.24 13.60
N ARG A 461 -0.13 29.11 13.97
CA ARG A 461 0.46 29.36 15.29
C ARG A 461 1.53 30.44 15.11
N LEU A 462 1.18 31.70 15.37
CA LEU A 462 2.04 32.86 15.12
C LEU A 462 3.33 32.86 15.96
N ALA A 463 3.31 32.21 17.13
CA ALA A 463 4.50 32.05 17.97
C ALA A 463 5.61 31.20 17.32
N GLU A 464 5.24 30.34 16.38
CA GLU A 464 6.15 29.43 15.66
C GLU A 464 6.41 29.91 14.21
N ALA A 465 5.82 31.04 13.80
CA ALA A 465 5.89 31.53 12.43
C ALA A 465 7.28 32.06 12.04
N PRO A 466 7.64 32.02 10.75
CA PRO A 466 8.94 32.51 10.28
C PRO A 466 9.12 34.01 10.59
N PRO A 467 10.33 34.46 11.01
CA PRO A 467 10.58 35.87 11.31
C PRO A 467 10.70 36.77 10.05
N ALA A 468 10.84 36.16 8.87
CA ALA A 468 10.96 36.82 7.57
C ALA A 468 9.97 36.23 6.57
N GLU A 469 9.81 36.87 5.41
CA GLU A 469 9.01 36.33 4.33
C GLU A 469 9.52 34.93 3.95
N ALA A 470 8.60 33.97 3.90
CA ALA A 470 8.91 32.58 3.57
C ALA A 470 7.95 32.10 2.49
N SER A 471 8.46 31.29 1.57
CA SER A 471 7.62 30.65 0.57
C SER A 471 8.04 29.19 0.41
N GLU A 472 7.03 28.34 0.24
CA GLU A 472 7.18 26.89 0.16
C GLU A 472 6.33 26.33 -0.97
N ALA A 473 6.90 25.37 -1.68
CA ALA A 473 6.20 24.60 -2.70
C ALA A 473 5.32 23.57 -1.99
N VAL A 474 4.00 23.66 -2.16
CA VAL A 474 3.06 22.70 -1.57
C VAL A 474 2.63 21.75 -2.67
N ARG A 475 3.04 20.49 -2.55
CA ARG A 475 2.63 19.45 -3.49
C ARG A 475 1.25 18.93 -3.12
N VAL A 476 0.31 19.05 -4.04
CA VAL A 476 -1.04 18.51 -3.92
C VAL A 476 -1.07 17.19 -4.67
N LEU A 477 -1.30 16.11 -3.92
CA LEU A 477 -1.42 14.75 -4.39
C LEU A 477 -2.84 14.27 -4.25
N PHE A 478 -3.32 13.45 -5.17
CA PHE A 478 -4.65 12.87 -5.10
C PHE A 478 -4.52 11.41 -4.68
N ARG A 479 -4.92 11.09 -3.44
CA ARG A 479 -4.94 9.72 -2.96
C ARG A 479 -6.31 9.11 -3.22
N ALA A 480 -6.33 8.04 -4.00
CA ALA A 480 -7.50 7.23 -4.23
C ALA A 480 -7.63 6.20 -3.10
N ARG A 481 -8.72 6.26 -2.33
CA ARG A 481 -9.08 5.24 -1.35
C ARG A 481 -10.47 4.70 -1.67
N GLN A 482 -10.66 3.38 -1.57
CA GLN A 482 -12.00 2.82 -1.60
C GLN A 482 -12.65 3.03 -0.23
N CYS A 483 -13.85 3.60 -0.22
CA CYS A 483 -14.67 3.74 0.98
C CYS A 483 -15.76 2.67 0.96
N LEU A 484 -15.86 1.92 2.05
CA LEU A 484 -16.87 0.89 2.24
C LEU A 484 -17.68 1.22 3.48
N ARG A 485 -19.00 1.12 3.36
CA ARG A 485 -19.91 1.13 4.51
C ARG A 485 -20.56 -0.24 4.60
N TYR A 486 -20.50 -0.87 5.76
CA TYR A 486 -20.99 -2.24 5.92
C TYR A 486 -21.83 -2.41 7.19
N THR A 487 -22.65 -3.45 7.21
CA THR A 487 -23.36 -3.92 8.39
C THR A 487 -23.44 -5.44 8.35
N VAL A 488 -22.90 -6.09 9.39
CA VAL A 488 -22.97 -7.54 9.56
C VAL A 488 -23.92 -7.87 10.71
N ARG A 489 -24.85 -8.78 10.48
CA ARG A 489 -25.88 -9.20 11.46
C ARG A 489 -25.77 -10.69 11.74
N ASN A 490 -26.41 -11.12 12.84
CA ASN A 490 -26.45 -12.51 13.33
C ASN A 490 -25.11 -13.07 13.83
N ILE A 491 -24.16 -12.20 14.20
CA ILE A 491 -22.91 -12.63 14.84
C ILE A 491 -23.25 -13.39 16.12
N ARG A 492 -22.76 -14.63 16.22
CA ARG A 492 -23.01 -15.52 17.36
C ARG A 492 -21.88 -15.38 18.36
N LEU A 493 -22.26 -15.25 19.63
CA LEU A 493 -21.33 -15.19 20.76
C LEU A 493 -21.57 -16.43 21.62
N LEU A 494 -20.49 -17.07 22.06
CA LEU A 494 -20.50 -18.30 22.84
C LEU A 494 -19.88 -18.08 24.23
N ASP A 495 -20.15 -18.99 25.15
CA ASP A 495 -19.53 -19.04 26.48
C ASP A 495 -18.25 -19.87 26.40
N THR A 496 -17.13 -19.20 26.10
CA THR A 496 -15.79 -19.79 25.97
C THR A 496 -15.11 -19.92 27.32
N VAL A 497 -14.18 -20.87 27.45
CA VAL A 497 -13.31 -20.96 28.62
C VAL A 497 -12.22 -19.87 28.58
N PRO A 498 -11.63 -19.48 29.72
CA PRO A 498 -10.44 -18.63 29.72
C PRO A 498 -9.29 -19.30 28.95
N ALA A 499 -8.62 -18.56 28.07
CA ALA A 499 -7.53 -19.04 27.23
C ALA A 499 -6.19 -18.35 27.55
N GLU A 500 -5.08 -18.87 27.02
CA GLU A 500 -3.75 -18.29 27.17
C GLU A 500 -3.69 -16.84 26.65
N GLY A 501 -3.22 -15.92 27.50
CA GLY A 501 -3.26 -14.48 27.23
C GLY A 501 -4.67 -13.86 27.29
N ARG A 502 -5.70 -14.64 27.62
CA ARG A 502 -7.13 -14.26 27.64
C ARG A 502 -7.84 -14.81 28.89
N PRO A 503 -7.57 -14.27 30.10
CA PRO A 503 -8.05 -14.85 31.37
C PRO A 503 -9.55 -14.70 31.62
N GLU A 504 -10.28 -14.07 30.70
CA GLU A 504 -11.70 -13.75 30.86
C GLU A 504 -12.55 -14.83 30.20
N ARG A 505 -13.43 -15.46 30.99
CA ARG A 505 -14.45 -16.39 30.47
C ARG A 505 -15.42 -15.65 29.54
N GLY A 506 -15.90 -16.35 28.52
CA GLY A 506 -16.89 -15.84 27.57
C GLY A 506 -16.31 -14.86 26.56
N ARG A 507 -14.99 -14.82 26.38
CA ARG A 507 -14.35 -13.95 25.41
C ARG A 507 -14.53 -14.49 23.99
N ASN A 508 -15.06 -13.64 23.13
CA ASN A 508 -15.26 -13.88 21.70
C ASN A 508 -14.50 -12.79 20.95
N ASP A 509 -13.46 -13.16 20.23
CA ASP A 509 -12.68 -12.22 19.44
C ASP A 509 -13.24 -12.17 18.01
N LEU A 510 -13.86 -11.04 17.67
CA LEU A 510 -14.39 -10.82 16.33
C LEU A 510 -13.27 -10.32 15.43
N LEU A 511 -12.85 -11.14 14.49
CA LEU A 511 -11.89 -10.79 13.44
C LEU A 511 -12.65 -10.18 12.26
N LEU A 512 -12.38 -8.92 11.97
CA LEU A 512 -12.87 -8.23 10.78
C LEU A 512 -11.68 -8.02 9.86
N TYR A 513 -11.77 -8.46 8.61
CA TYR A 513 -10.69 -8.25 7.67
C TYR A 513 -11.17 -8.10 6.23
N PHE A 514 -10.27 -7.54 5.42
CA PHE A 514 -10.38 -7.61 3.97
C PHE A 514 -8.98 -7.58 3.36
N THR A 515 -8.76 -8.40 2.34
CA THR A 515 -7.56 -8.32 1.52
C THR A 515 -7.72 -7.22 0.48
N GLN A 516 -6.61 -6.55 0.17
CA GLN A 516 -6.59 -5.45 -0.76
C GLN A 516 -5.78 -5.78 -2.01
N ALA A 517 -6.46 -5.89 -3.13
CA ALA A 517 -5.83 -6.12 -4.42
C ALA A 517 -5.76 -4.84 -5.26
N PRO A 518 -4.78 -4.69 -6.16
CA PRO A 518 -4.76 -3.58 -7.10
C PRO A 518 -6.06 -3.52 -7.92
N ALA A 519 -6.62 -2.35 -8.16
CA ALA A 519 -7.95 -2.18 -8.79
C ALA A 519 -8.15 -2.88 -10.15
N GLY A 520 -7.07 -3.22 -10.87
CA GLY A 520 -7.14 -3.96 -12.13
C GLY A 520 -6.93 -5.48 -12.00
N ARG A 521 -6.75 -6.00 -10.77
CA ARG A 521 -6.26 -7.35 -10.49
C ARG A 521 -6.87 -7.93 -9.21
N PRO A 522 -8.17 -8.20 -9.20
CA PRO A 522 -8.89 -8.56 -7.98
C PRO A 522 -8.44 -9.89 -7.36
N THR A 523 -7.80 -10.78 -8.13
CA THR A 523 -7.34 -12.12 -7.69
C THR A 523 -5.84 -12.16 -7.38
N ALA A 524 -5.19 -10.99 -7.24
CA ALA A 524 -3.78 -10.95 -6.85
C ALA A 524 -3.71 -10.89 -5.31
N PRO A 525 -2.79 -11.66 -4.68
CA PRO A 525 -2.57 -11.59 -3.24
C PRO A 525 -2.38 -10.15 -2.80
N GLY A 526 -3.10 -9.79 -1.75
CA GLY A 526 -3.31 -8.40 -1.34
C GLY A 526 -2.70 -8.05 0.00
N ALA A 527 -2.64 -6.77 0.32
CA ALA A 527 -2.36 -6.37 1.69
C ALA A 527 -3.59 -6.69 2.56
N LEU A 528 -3.41 -7.43 3.66
CA LEU A 528 -4.47 -7.64 4.64
C LEU A 528 -4.66 -6.38 5.48
N ARG A 529 -5.91 -5.93 5.60
CA ARG A 529 -6.32 -5.01 6.66
C ARG A 529 -7.24 -5.76 7.59
N GLN A 530 -6.91 -5.74 8.88
CA GLN A 530 -7.69 -6.44 9.90
C GLN A 530 -7.91 -5.58 11.14
N ALA A 531 -9.02 -5.82 11.83
CA ALA A 531 -9.36 -5.31 13.12
C ALA A 531 -9.83 -6.46 14.00
N LEU A 532 -9.35 -6.51 15.23
CA LEU A 532 -9.79 -7.50 16.22
C LEU A 532 -10.63 -6.78 17.27
N VAL A 533 -11.90 -7.17 17.39
CA VAL A 533 -12.86 -6.57 18.32
C VAL A 533 -13.21 -7.59 19.40
N PRO A 534 -12.64 -7.49 20.60
CA PRO A 534 -12.95 -8.40 21.70
C PRO A 534 -14.35 -8.10 22.25
N VAL A 535 -15.16 -9.14 22.41
CA VAL A 535 -16.48 -9.08 23.02
C VAL A 535 -16.55 -10.13 24.13
N GLN A 536 -16.87 -9.69 25.34
CA GLN A 536 -17.16 -10.62 26.43
C GLN A 536 -18.66 -10.94 26.44
N TYR A 537 -19.01 -12.22 26.49
CA TYR A 537 -20.37 -12.72 26.56
C TYR A 537 -20.48 -13.83 27.62
N LEU A 538 -21.21 -13.55 28.70
CA LEU A 538 -21.57 -14.54 29.71
C LEU A 538 -23.10 -14.69 29.71
N PRO A 539 -23.63 -15.79 29.16
CA PRO A 539 -25.07 -15.99 29.10
C PRO A 539 -25.69 -16.09 30.50
N PRO A 540 -26.95 -15.65 30.68
CA PRO A 540 -27.83 -15.08 29.66
C PRO A 540 -27.78 -13.53 29.57
N ALA A 541 -27.05 -12.84 30.46
CA ALA A 541 -27.31 -11.41 30.73
C ALA A 541 -26.12 -10.46 30.56
N THR A 542 -24.89 -10.96 30.45
CA THR A 542 -23.71 -10.11 30.41
C THR A 542 -23.13 -10.08 29.01
N ARG A 543 -23.08 -8.89 28.41
CA ARG A 543 -22.26 -8.63 27.22
C ARG A 543 -21.49 -7.34 27.42
N THR A 544 -20.20 -7.35 27.11
CA THR A 544 -19.34 -6.18 27.12
C THR A 544 -18.64 -6.07 25.77
N PRO A 545 -18.89 -5.02 24.97
CA PRO A 545 -19.80 -3.87 25.22
C PRO A 545 -21.29 -4.25 25.29
N THR A 546 -22.07 -3.49 26.06
CA THR A 546 -23.50 -3.78 26.28
C THR A 546 -24.38 -3.44 25.07
N GLY A 547 -23.93 -2.58 24.16
CA GLY A 547 -24.65 -2.16 22.95
C GLY A 547 -24.81 -3.27 21.90
N ALA A 548 -25.98 -3.35 21.25
CA ALA A 548 -26.26 -4.35 20.21
C ALA A 548 -25.57 -4.08 18.87
N VAL A 549 -25.02 -2.88 18.72
CA VAL A 549 -24.24 -2.44 17.56
C VAL A 549 -22.84 -2.14 18.07
N LEU A 550 -21.85 -2.70 17.39
CA LEU A 550 -20.45 -2.36 17.55
C LEU A 550 -20.06 -1.56 16.31
N GLU A 551 -19.66 -0.31 16.50
CA GLU A 551 -19.16 0.53 15.42
C GLU A 551 -17.66 0.29 15.31
N VAL A 552 -17.21 -0.03 14.09
CA VAL A 552 -15.79 -0.21 13.79
C VAL A 552 -15.37 0.83 12.76
N LEU A 553 -14.34 1.61 13.07
CA LEU A 553 -13.84 2.71 12.24
C LEU A 553 -12.53 2.32 11.55
N ASP A 554 -12.20 3.05 10.47
CA ASP A 554 -10.98 2.80 9.67
C ASP A 554 -9.68 2.83 10.50
N GLU A 555 -9.65 3.59 11.59
CA GLU A 555 -8.50 3.71 12.49
C GLU A 555 -8.25 2.47 13.36
N GLU A 556 -9.26 1.62 13.55
CA GLU A 556 -9.14 0.36 14.29
C GLU A 556 -8.59 -0.76 13.40
N PHE A 557 -8.68 -0.62 12.08
CA PHE A 557 -8.02 -1.50 11.14
C PHE A 557 -6.52 -1.24 11.16
N VAL A 558 -5.78 -2.20 11.69
CA VAL A 558 -4.33 -2.24 11.58
C VAL A 558 -4.01 -2.66 10.15
N GLY A 559 -3.61 -1.68 9.33
CA GLY A 559 -3.02 -1.92 8.03
C GLY A 559 -1.50 -2.01 8.13
N VAL A 560 -0.89 -2.73 7.20
CA VAL A 560 0.50 -2.51 6.79
C VAL A 560 0.59 -1.05 6.29
N ARG A 561 0.91 -0.10 7.18
CA ARG A 561 1.18 1.30 6.81
C ARG A 561 2.49 1.42 6.04
#